data_AF-A0A847HM39-F1
#
_entry.id   AF-A0A847HM39-F1
#
_cell.length_a   1.000
_cell.length_b   1.000
_cell.length_c   1.000
_cell.angle_alpha   90.00
_cell.angle_beta   90.00
_cell.angle_gamma   90.00
#
_symmetry.space_group_name_H-M   'P 1'
#
loop_
_entity.id
_entity.type
_entity.pdbx_description
1 polymer ?
#
loop_
_entity_poly.entity_id
_entity_poly.type
_entity_poly.pdbx_seq_one_letter_code
_entity_poly.pdbx_strand_id
1 'polypeptide(L)'
;MRSTLWLALAISLLALVTVQAWNSDYVLELSIFTDRGDKFDIYVDLTERELRNLRNDTNNEVQPYLIEARRQYAEDIGYKSVIYGDENYKMIAVRRYSFVVKEKSSGRVLLSK
;
A
#
# COMPACT_ATOMS: atom_id res chain seq x y z
N MET A 1 -20.47 -17.51 -37.10
CA MET A 1 -20.74 -16.21 -36.43
C MET A 1 -21.10 -16.38 -34.94
N ARG A 2 -20.34 -17.14 -34.14
CA ARG A 2 -20.54 -17.28 -32.68
C ARG A 2 -19.26 -17.05 -31.86
N SER A 3 -18.09 -17.03 -32.50
CA SER A 3 -16.78 -16.93 -31.83
C SER A 3 -16.35 -15.48 -31.53
N THR A 4 -16.86 -14.50 -32.27
CA THR A 4 -16.49 -13.07 -32.11
C THR A 4 -17.15 -12.40 -30.91
N LEU A 5 -18.31 -12.91 -30.45
CA LEU A 5 -19.03 -12.36 -29.29
C LEU A 5 -18.31 -12.63 -27.96
N TRP A 6 -17.61 -13.76 -27.85
CA TRP A 6 -16.85 -14.11 -26.64
C TRP A 6 -15.55 -13.31 -26.51
N LEU A 7 -14.92 -12.98 -27.64
CA LEU A 7 -13.71 -12.16 -27.66
C LEU A 7 -13.99 -10.72 -27.19
N ALA A 8 -15.11 -10.14 -27.64
CA ALA A 8 -15.52 -8.78 -27.25
C ALA A 8 -15.84 -8.67 -25.74
N LEU A 9 -16.40 -9.73 -25.14
CA LEU A 9 -16.70 -9.78 -23.71
C LEU A 9 -15.42 -9.89 -22.85
N ALA A 10 -14.44 -10.67 -23.30
CA ALA A 10 -13.15 -10.80 -22.60
C ALA A 10 -12.33 -9.51 -22.63
N ILE A 11 -12.37 -8.77 -23.75
CA ILE A 11 -11.67 -7.48 -23.89
C ILE A 11 -12.31 -6.40 -23.00
N SER A 12 -13.64 -6.41 -22.83
CA SER A 12 -14.32 -5.45 -21.96
C SER A 12 -14.11 -5.74 -20.46
N LEU A 13 -13.95 -7.00 -20.07
CA LEU A 13 -13.57 -7.39 -18.71
C LEU A 13 -12.11 -7.04 -18.37
N LEU A 14 -11.17 -7.20 -19.31
CA LEU A 14 -9.77 -6.75 -19.13
C LEU A 14 -9.66 -5.23 -19.04
N ALA A 15 -10.44 -4.50 -19.84
CA ALA A 15 -10.46 -3.04 -19.81
C ALA A 15 -10.96 -2.47 -18.47
N LEU A 16 -11.87 -3.17 -17.77
CA LEU A 16 -12.38 -2.71 -16.47
C LEU A 16 -11.33 -2.84 -15.35
N VAL A 17 -10.45 -3.85 -15.44
CA VAL A 17 -9.39 -4.08 -14.44
C VAL A 17 -8.20 -3.14 -14.66
N THR A 18 -7.90 -2.76 -15.90
CA THR A 18 -6.80 -1.83 -16.20
C THR A 18 -7.11 -0.37 -15.87
N VAL A 19 -8.39 0.02 -15.77
CA VAL A 19 -8.77 1.41 -15.46
C VAL A 19 -8.56 1.77 -13.98
N GLN A 20 -8.55 0.79 -13.07
CA GLN A 20 -8.24 1.07 -11.65
C GLN A 20 -6.75 1.33 -11.39
N ALA A 21 -5.87 1.02 -12.34
CA ALA A 21 -4.43 1.28 -12.23
C ALA A 21 -4.01 2.67 -12.80
N TRP A 22 -4.95 3.47 -13.31
CA TRP A 22 -4.65 4.64 -14.16
C TRP A 22 -4.83 6.01 -13.50
N ASN A 23 -4.74 6.13 -12.17
CA ASN A 23 -4.70 7.46 -11.54
C ASN A 23 -4.08 7.49 -10.12
N SER A 24 -2.98 6.77 -9.89
CA SER A 24 -2.20 6.90 -8.66
C SER A 24 -1.11 7.98 -8.81
N ASP A 25 -1.51 9.25 -8.86
CA ASP A 25 -0.58 10.40 -9.01
C ASP A 25 0.29 10.63 -7.76
N TYR A 26 -0.02 9.94 -6.67
CA TYR A 26 0.60 10.14 -5.37
C TYR A 26 1.27 8.86 -4.88
N VAL A 27 2.34 9.02 -4.11
CA VAL A 27 3.04 7.92 -3.46
C VAL A 27 3.15 8.19 -1.96
N LEU A 28 2.80 7.20 -1.15
CA LEU A 28 3.07 7.12 0.27
C LEU A 28 4.39 6.40 0.49
N GLU A 29 5.37 7.09 1.02
CA GLU A 29 6.61 6.53 1.55
C GLU A 29 6.43 6.34 3.05
N LEU A 30 6.30 5.09 3.51
CA LEU A 30 6.09 4.77 4.92
C LEU A 30 7.30 4.02 5.48
N SER A 31 7.87 4.54 6.55
CA SER A 31 8.94 3.91 7.31
C SER A 31 8.43 3.42 8.66
N ILE A 32 8.67 2.15 8.99
CA ILE A 32 8.50 1.63 10.35
C ILE A 32 9.87 1.42 11.01
N PHE A 33 9.94 1.72 12.30
CA PHE A 33 11.12 1.52 13.13
C PHE A 33 10.80 0.52 14.22
N THR A 34 11.52 -0.59 14.23
CA THR A 34 11.28 -1.71 15.15
C THR A 34 11.90 -1.43 16.53
N ASP A 35 11.50 -2.22 17.51
CA ASP A 35 12.14 -2.27 18.82
C ASP A 35 13.61 -2.75 18.77
N ARG A 36 13.94 -3.59 17.78
CA ARG A 36 15.30 -4.06 17.47
C ARG A 36 16.19 -3.00 16.82
N GLY A 37 15.63 -1.84 16.47
CA GLY A 37 16.35 -0.73 15.85
C GLY A 37 16.40 -0.77 14.32
N ASP A 38 15.74 -1.75 13.71
CA ASP A 38 15.64 -1.88 12.25
C ASP A 38 14.71 -0.81 11.68
N LYS A 39 15.02 -0.38 10.45
CA LYS A 39 14.15 0.46 9.63
C LYS A 39 13.66 -0.36 8.44
N PHE A 40 12.36 -0.32 8.19
CA PHE A 40 11.76 -0.92 7.01
C PHE A 40 10.87 0.09 6.30
N ASP A 41 10.99 0.16 4.98
CA ASP A 41 10.34 1.16 4.14
C ASP A 41 9.41 0.46 3.13
N ILE A 42 8.18 0.97 3.00
CA ILE A 42 7.26 0.60 1.93
C ILE A 42 6.86 1.81 1.10
N TYR A 43 6.55 1.56 -0.16
CA TYR A 43 6.10 2.55 -1.13
C TYR A 43 4.74 2.12 -1.65
N VAL A 44 3.72 2.93 -1.39
CA VAL A 44 2.33 2.62 -1.76
C VAL A 44 1.78 3.71 -2.66
N ASP A 45 1.30 3.29 -3.81
CA ASP A 45 0.58 4.14 -4.74
C ASP A 45 -0.78 4.55 -4.15
N LEU A 46 -1.05 5.85 -4.12
CA LEU A 46 -2.31 6.39 -3.61
C LEU A 46 -3.13 7.03 -4.74
N THR A 47 -4.42 6.72 -4.73
CA THR A 47 -5.43 7.47 -5.47
C THR A 47 -5.69 8.83 -4.82
N GLU A 48 -6.30 9.75 -5.56
CA GLU A 48 -6.72 11.05 -5.01
C GLU A 48 -7.70 10.89 -3.82
N ARG A 49 -8.55 9.86 -3.84
CA ARG A 49 -9.47 9.55 -2.74
C ARG A 49 -8.72 9.16 -1.48
N GLU A 50 -7.73 8.27 -1.58
CA GLU A 50 -6.92 7.84 -0.44
C GLU A 50 -6.08 8.99 0.13
N LEU A 51 -5.52 9.84 -0.73
CA LEU A 51 -4.86 11.08 -0.30
C LEU A 51 -5.82 11.97 0.50
N ARG A 52 -7.05 12.19 0.01
CA ARG A 52 -8.05 13.00 0.72
C ARG A 52 -8.42 12.37 2.07
N ASN A 53 -8.61 11.06 2.13
CA ASN A 53 -8.91 10.36 3.37
C ASN A 53 -7.76 10.51 4.39
N LEU A 54 -6.51 10.23 3.97
CA LEU A 54 -5.31 10.39 4.80
C LEU A 54 -5.14 11.81 5.34
N ARG A 55 -5.51 12.83 4.56
CA ARG A 55 -5.50 14.23 5.00
C ARG A 55 -6.58 14.52 6.06
N ASN A 56 -7.75 13.92 5.92
CA ASN A 56 -8.88 14.15 6.81
C ASN A 56 -8.73 13.42 8.15
N ASP A 57 -8.22 12.18 8.12
CA ASP A 57 -8.03 11.35 9.31
C ASP A 57 -6.76 10.51 9.24
N THR A 58 -5.62 11.19 9.34
CA THR A 58 -4.30 10.57 9.22
C THR A 58 -4.09 9.38 10.15
N ASN A 59 -4.56 9.45 11.40
CA ASN A 59 -4.23 8.44 12.40
C ASN A 59 -4.93 7.11 12.14
N ASN A 60 -6.15 7.15 11.62
CA ASN A 60 -6.93 5.97 11.31
C ASN A 60 -6.59 5.45 9.91
N GLU A 61 -6.49 6.34 8.92
CA GLU A 61 -6.24 5.96 7.52
C GLU A 61 -4.81 5.45 7.28
N VAL A 62 -3.85 5.76 8.17
CA VAL A 62 -2.49 5.19 8.07
C VAL A 62 -2.40 3.74 8.55
N GLN A 63 -3.34 3.26 9.37
CA GLN A 63 -3.27 1.94 10.01
C GLN A 63 -3.17 0.76 9.03
N PRO A 64 -3.94 0.71 7.92
CA PRO A 64 -3.83 -0.38 6.96
C PRO A 64 -2.43 -0.48 6.35
N TYR A 65 -1.81 0.66 6.03
CA TYR A 65 -0.45 0.71 5.49
C TYR A 65 0.61 0.30 6.53
N LEU A 66 0.41 0.63 7.81
CA LEU A 66 1.26 0.16 8.90
C LEU A 66 1.18 -1.36 9.10
N ILE A 67 -0.02 -1.94 8.99
CA ILE A 67 -0.22 -3.39 9.05
C ILE A 67 0.51 -4.06 7.89
N GLU A 68 0.38 -3.49 6.68
CA GLU A 68 1.04 -4.03 5.50
C GLU A 68 2.57 -3.94 5.60
N ALA A 69 3.12 -2.80 6.06
CA ALA A 69 4.55 -2.66 6.31
C ALA A 69 5.06 -3.71 7.31
N ARG A 70 4.31 -3.96 8.38
CA ARG A 70 4.66 -4.99 9.38
C ARG A 70 4.55 -6.40 8.80
N ARG A 71 3.57 -6.67 7.93
CA ARG A 71 3.41 -7.98 7.28
C ARG A 71 4.59 -8.27 6.37
N GLN A 72 4.95 -7.33 5.51
CA GLN A 72 6.11 -7.48 4.62
C GLN A 72 7.41 -7.63 5.42
N TYR A 73 7.61 -6.80 6.44
CA TYR A 73 8.77 -6.95 7.31
C TYR A 73 8.79 -8.30 8.05
N ALA A 74 7.64 -8.80 8.49
CA ALA A 74 7.52 -10.12 9.13
C ALA A 74 7.97 -11.24 8.19
N GLU A 75 7.49 -11.23 6.95
CA GLU A 75 7.92 -12.17 5.91
C GLU A 75 9.44 -12.10 5.67
N ASP A 76 9.98 -10.88 5.54
CA ASP A 76 11.39 -10.63 5.26
C ASP A 76 12.32 -11.18 6.34
N ILE A 77 11.91 -11.12 7.61
CA ILE A 77 12.70 -11.65 8.73
C ILE A 77 12.35 -13.10 9.10
N GLY A 78 11.50 -13.76 8.31
CA GLY A 78 11.21 -15.19 8.43
C GLY A 78 9.95 -15.57 9.20
N TYR A 79 9.17 -14.61 9.71
CA TYR A 79 7.83 -14.85 10.25
C TYR A 79 6.82 -15.00 9.11
N LYS A 80 6.96 -16.09 8.34
CA LYS A 80 6.13 -16.33 7.16
C LYS A 80 4.67 -16.62 7.51
N SER A 81 3.74 -16.03 6.77
CA SER A 81 2.29 -16.23 6.91
C SER A 81 1.88 -17.70 6.79
N VAL A 82 2.57 -18.49 5.95
CA VAL A 82 2.31 -19.94 5.84
C VAL A 82 2.61 -20.74 7.12
N ILE A 83 3.39 -20.16 8.05
CA ILE A 83 3.76 -20.75 9.34
C ILE A 83 2.98 -20.08 10.49
N TYR A 84 2.87 -18.75 10.45
CA TYR A 84 2.35 -17.93 11.55
C TYR A 84 0.94 -17.38 11.32
N GLY A 85 0.32 -17.68 10.18
CA GLY A 85 -0.99 -17.19 9.75
C GLY A 85 -0.98 -15.76 9.18
N ASP A 86 -2.14 -15.30 8.70
CA ASP A 86 -2.32 -13.98 8.08
C ASP A 86 -2.06 -12.80 9.03
N GLU A 87 -2.00 -13.10 10.33
CA GLU A 87 -1.70 -12.16 11.41
C GLU A 87 -0.21 -12.14 11.82
N ASN A 88 0.69 -12.71 11.01
CA ASN A 88 2.14 -12.70 11.25
C ASN A 88 2.72 -11.32 11.59
N TYR A 89 2.11 -10.25 11.08
CA TYR A 89 2.46 -8.85 11.39
C TYR A 89 2.45 -8.53 12.90
N LYS A 90 1.69 -9.29 13.71
CA LYS A 90 1.67 -9.15 15.18
C LYS A 90 2.99 -9.54 15.84
N MET A 91 3.84 -10.31 15.15
CA MET A 91 5.20 -10.66 15.60
C MET A 91 6.17 -9.48 15.56
N ILE A 92 5.81 -8.40 14.85
CA ILE A 92 6.63 -7.20 14.72
C ILE A 92 6.16 -6.14 15.71
N ALA A 93 7.04 -5.74 16.63
CA ALA A 93 6.83 -4.58 17.49
C ALA A 93 7.36 -3.32 16.81
N VAL A 94 6.47 -2.35 16.57
CA VAL A 94 6.83 -1.05 15.99
C VAL A 94 6.95 -0.03 17.12
N ARG A 95 8.14 0.57 17.25
CA ARG A 95 8.42 1.62 18.25
C ARG A 95 7.92 2.99 17.78
N ARG A 96 8.10 3.28 16.50
CA ARG A 96 7.63 4.51 15.84
C ARG A 96 7.51 4.27 14.34
N TYR A 97 6.77 5.14 13.67
CA TYR A 97 6.71 5.20 12.23
C TYR A 97 6.88 6.64 11.77
N SER A 98 7.21 6.83 10.50
CA SER A 98 7.14 8.13 9.83
C SER A 98 6.66 7.90 8.41
N PHE A 99 5.95 8.87 7.84
CA PHE A 99 5.57 8.79 6.44
C PHE A 99 5.62 10.14 5.73
N VAL A 100 5.75 10.08 4.41
CA VAL A 100 5.63 11.23 3.52
C VAL A 100 4.76 10.84 2.33
N VAL A 101 3.81 11.70 1.97
CA VAL A 101 3.06 11.58 0.72
C VAL A 101 3.59 12.60 -0.27
N LYS A 102 3.89 12.16 -1.49
CA LYS A 102 4.43 13.00 -2.56
C LYS A 102 3.61 12.88 -3.83
N GLU A 103 3.58 13.94 -4.63
CA GLU A 103 3.22 13.85 -6.05
C GLU A 103 4.33 13.15 -6.81
N LYS A 104 4.00 12.12 -7.59
CA LYS A 104 4.99 11.39 -8.40
C LYS A 104 5.61 12.26 -9.49
N SER A 105 4.82 13.17 -10.08
CA SER A 105 5.25 14.01 -11.20
C SER A 105 6.28 15.07 -10.80
N SER A 106 6.13 15.65 -9.60
CA SER A 106 6.91 16.81 -9.14
C SER A 106 7.82 16.50 -7.95
N GLY A 107 7.60 15.37 -7.26
CA GLY A 107 8.21 15.06 -5.97
C GLY A 107 7.72 15.95 -4.83
N ARG A 108 6.72 16.83 -5.07
CA ARG A 108 6.19 17.76 -4.08
C ARG A 108 5.59 17.00 -2.91
N VAL A 109 6.05 17.31 -1.70
CA VAL A 109 5.49 16.77 -0.45
C VAL A 109 4.13 17.39 -0.19
N LEU A 110 3.12 16.54 0.00
CA LEU A 110 1.73 16.91 0.21
C LEU A 110 1.24 16.68 1.64
N LEU A 111 1.87 15.76 2.36
CA LEU A 111 1.57 15.38 3.74
C LEU A 111 2.81 14.68 4.32
N SER A 112 3.10 14.88 5.60
CA SER A 112 4.19 14.19 6.29
C SER A 112 3.88 14.06 7.78
N LYS A 113 4.35 12.98 8.39
CA LYS A 113 4.25 12.75 9.84
C LYS A 113 5.39 11.88 10.36
#